data_AF-A0AA42R6T0-F1
#
_entry.id   AF-A0AA42R6T0-F1
#
_cell.length_a   1.000
_cell.length_b   1.000
_cell.length_c   1.000
_cell.angle_alpha   90.00
_cell.angle_beta   90.00
_cell.angle_gamma   90.00
#
_symmetry.space_group_name_H-M   'P 1'
#
loop_
_entity.id
_entity.type
_entity.pdbx_description
1 polymer ?
#
loop_
_entity_poly.entity_id
_entity_poly.type
_entity_poly.pdbx_seq_one_letter_code
_entity_poly.pdbx_strand_id
1 'polypeptide(L)'
;MTIEQDFGFQLPILSDVAYQRIHIDTGEVSSLSQPAFHHKGSFCDSVKISIRGSLLKVSGNPSRWGRLDNLFGLPTVDSCVAVFNQILSEIGLPEFTKCTKLMPGQSKENEKAHLIADGAIIKELHITSNRAVGKGNEDDYISALSTQPYRNSIPNLHANGKTVEWKSKKGFANLMYPSAYNKAHEIVLHSLTKIKNRFSEQSQEYKYITDLISFCKEQGVVRFEQKIKPRYIQKHKLNYWGLSDYSVLHKLHSDFLDLDKKLSVNAMDFETISDHLVSSGVVETTRAANTTAMYAIQWFHGHIFDFNKKAVQTHRARLRKIGIDIAQKCNVSKFSPVIVKQTREIKVKECVAPSWYVRPSHLRVA
;
A
#
# COMPACT_ATOMS: atom_id res chain seq x y z
N MET A 1 -8.73 4.43 -3.72
CA MET A 1 -9.15 5.53 -2.83
C MET A 1 -10.63 5.37 -2.49
N THR A 2 -11.02 5.75 -1.27
CA THR A 2 -12.43 5.88 -0.87
C THR A 2 -12.62 7.25 -0.22
N ILE A 3 -13.64 7.98 -0.67
CA ILE A 3 -14.00 9.33 -0.22
C ILE A 3 -15.52 9.42 -0.03
N GLU A 4 -15.98 10.23 0.90
CA GLU A 4 -17.41 10.50 1.10
C GLU A 4 -17.66 11.95 1.52
N GLN A 5 -18.84 12.47 1.22
CA GLN A 5 -19.28 13.81 1.65
C GLN A 5 -20.78 13.77 1.92
N ASP A 6 -21.18 14.45 2.98
CA ASP A 6 -22.58 14.77 3.25
C ASP A 6 -22.89 16.15 2.65
N PHE A 7 -23.84 16.19 1.73
CA PHE A 7 -24.23 17.42 1.04
C PHE A 7 -25.34 18.20 1.74
N GLY A 8 -25.97 17.63 2.78
CA GLY A 8 -27.07 18.27 3.51
C GLY A 8 -28.40 18.34 2.75
N PHE A 9 -28.48 17.82 1.51
CA PHE A 9 -29.71 17.71 0.73
C PHE A 9 -29.85 16.32 0.12
N GLN A 10 -31.09 15.91 -0.19
CA GLN A 10 -31.35 14.61 -0.80
C GLN A 10 -30.71 14.51 -2.19
N LEU A 11 -29.80 13.55 -2.35
CA LEU A 11 -29.10 13.32 -3.60
C LEU A 11 -29.97 12.55 -4.63
N PRO A 12 -29.71 12.74 -5.94
CA PRO A 12 -30.36 11.96 -6.99
C PRO A 12 -30.14 10.45 -6.83
N ILE A 13 -31.19 9.67 -7.07
CA ILE A 13 -31.13 8.21 -7.12
C ILE A 13 -30.65 7.81 -8.52
N LEU A 14 -29.75 6.83 -8.60
CA LEU A 14 -29.19 6.33 -9.86
C LEU A 14 -29.73 4.95 -10.25
N SER A 15 -30.29 4.23 -9.29
CA SER A 15 -30.76 2.85 -9.42
C SER A 15 -32.29 2.82 -9.54
N ASP A 16 -32.80 1.84 -10.29
CA ASP A 16 -34.25 1.60 -10.41
C ASP A 16 -34.88 1.16 -9.07
N VAL A 17 -34.05 0.67 -8.14
CA VAL A 17 -34.48 0.23 -6.81
C VAL A 17 -33.92 1.16 -5.75
N ALA A 18 -34.81 1.65 -4.89
CA ALA A 18 -34.50 2.30 -3.62
C ALA A 18 -35.29 1.66 -2.49
N TYR A 19 -34.76 1.75 -1.28
CA TYR A 19 -35.40 1.22 -0.08
C TYR A 19 -35.23 2.19 1.08
N GLN A 20 -36.18 2.10 2.00
CA GLN A 20 -36.24 2.91 3.21
C GLN A 20 -36.46 1.98 4.40
N ARG A 21 -35.71 2.20 5.48
CA ARG A 21 -35.93 1.46 6.73
C ARG A 21 -36.87 2.28 7.61
N ILE A 22 -37.91 1.63 8.09
CA ILE A 22 -38.88 2.19 9.02
C ILE A 22 -38.67 1.46 10.34
N HIS A 23 -38.42 2.21 11.41
CA HIS A 23 -38.41 1.66 12.75
C HIS A 23 -39.86 1.46 13.20
N ILE A 24 -40.29 0.20 13.31
CA ILE A 24 -41.70 -0.14 13.58
C ILE A 24 -42.16 0.42 14.93
N ASP A 25 -41.28 0.38 15.94
CA ASP A 25 -41.63 0.79 17.31
C ASP A 25 -41.79 2.32 17.45
N THR A 26 -41.01 3.12 16.69
CA THR A 26 -41.01 4.59 16.80
C THR A 26 -41.73 5.28 15.65
N GLY A 27 -42.01 4.58 14.55
CA GLY A 27 -42.50 5.16 13.30
C GLY A 27 -41.46 6.00 12.55
N GLU A 28 -40.23 6.11 13.06
CA GLU A 28 -39.18 6.91 12.44
C GLU A 28 -38.70 6.29 11.14
N VAL A 29 -38.54 7.15 10.14
CA VAL A 29 -38.21 6.74 8.78
C VAL A 29 -36.78 7.19 8.47
N SER A 30 -35.92 6.25 8.08
CA SER A 30 -34.55 6.54 7.65
C SER A 30 -34.50 7.24 6.28
N SER A 31 -33.37 7.84 5.94
CA SER A 31 -33.15 8.40 4.60
C SER A 31 -33.20 7.33 3.52
N LEU A 32 -33.68 7.72 2.35
CA LEU A 32 -33.79 6.85 1.19
C LEU A 32 -32.40 6.35 0.76
N SER A 33 -32.28 5.03 0.63
CA SER A 33 -31.02 4.34 0.30
C SER A 33 -31.18 3.55 -0.99
N GLN A 34 -30.08 3.41 -1.74
CA GLN A 34 -30.05 2.57 -2.92
C GLN A 34 -28.92 1.54 -2.86
N PRO A 35 -29.02 0.43 -3.61
CA PRO A 35 -27.88 -0.43 -3.88
C PRO A 35 -26.69 0.36 -4.44
N ALA A 36 -25.48 -0.13 -4.19
CA ALA A 36 -24.29 0.54 -4.71
C ALA A 36 -24.26 0.46 -6.24
N PHE A 37 -24.25 1.62 -6.88
CA PHE A 37 -24.10 1.77 -8.31
C PHE A 37 -22.65 1.51 -8.72
N HIS A 38 -22.45 0.69 -9.75
CA HIS A 38 -21.13 0.40 -10.28
C HIS A 38 -21.01 1.07 -11.65
N HIS A 39 -20.36 2.23 -11.67
CA HIS A 39 -20.08 2.92 -12.91
C HIS A 39 -18.87 2.24 -13.59
N LYS A 40 -19.06 1.72 -14.81
CA LYS A 40 -18.04 0.99 -15.56
C LYS A 40 -17.33 1.92 -16.53
N GLY A 41 -16.00 1.92 -16.51
CA GLY A 41 -15.19 2.63 -17.49
C GLY A 41 -14.87 1.79 -18.73
N SER A 42 -14.06 2.37 -19.61
CA SER A 42 -13.76 1.86 -20.94
C SER A 42 -12.95 0.55 -20.93
N PHE A 43 -12.15 0.26 -19.89
CA PHE A 43 -11.12 -0.79 -19.92
C PHE A 43 -11.16 -1.74 -18.71
N CYS A 44 -12.37 -2.07 -18.27
CA CYS A 44 -12.71 -2.96 -17.12
C CYS A 44 -12.49 -2.35 -15.73
N ASP A 45 -12.22 -1.05 -15.68
CA ASP A 45 -12.28 -0.24 -14.50
C ASP A 45 -13.73 -0.04 -14.05
N SER A 46 -13.92 -0.02 -12.72
CA SER A 46 -15.21 0.30 -12.13
C SER A 46 -15.01 1.14 -10.89
N VAL A 47 -15.93 2.08 -10.71
CA VAL A 47 -16.03 2.90 -9.51
C VAL A 47 -17.37 2.58 -8.86
N LYS A 48 -17.30 2.28 -7.57
CA LYS A 48 -18.46 1.99 -6.74
C LYS A 48 -18.95 3.30 -6.12
N ILE A 49 -20.19 3.65 -6.41
CA ILE A 49 -20.87 4.85 -5.92
C ILE A 49 -22.01 4.39 -5.02
N SER A 50 -22.08 4.94 -3.81
CA SER A 50 -23.13 4.65 -2.84
C SER A 50 -23.76 5.95 -2.39
N ILE A 51 -25.08 6.02 -2.46
CA ILE A 51 -25.87 7.19 -2.05
C ILE A 51 -26.82 6.75 -0.94
N ARG A 52 -26.86 7.52 0.15
CA ARG A 52 -27.77 7.34 1.27
C ARG A 52 -28.25 8.70 1.75
N GLY A 53 -29.48 9.08 1.39
CA GLY A 53 -29.98 10.44 1.64
C GLY A 53 -29.07 11.49 1.02
N SER A 54 -28.40 12.26 1.87
CA SER A 54 -27.44 13.30 1.51
C SER A 54 -25.98 12.85 1.45
N LEU A 55 -25.68 11.61 1.87
CA LEU A 55 -24.34 11.07 1.90
C LEU A 55 -23.97 10.42 0.56
N LEU A 56 -22.98 10.99 -0.13
CA LEU A 56 -22.34 10.42 -1.30
C LEU A 56 -21.03 9.73 -0.89
N LYS A 57 -20.81 8.51 -1.35
CA LYS A 57 -19.56 7.78 -1.15
C LYS A 57 -19.07 7.16 -2.44
N VAL A 58 -17.81 7.41 -2.77
CA VAL A 58 -17.14 6.89 -3.96
C VAL A 58 -15.95 6.04 -3.54
N SER A 59 -15.83 4.85 -4.13
CA SER A 59 -14.72 3.92 -3.91
C SER A 59 -14.24 3.31 -5.22
N GLY A 60 -12.95 3.40 -5.49
CA GLY A 60 -12.36 2.89 -6.72
C GLY A 60 -10.88 3.26 -6.87
N ASN A 61 -10.31 2.95 -8.03
CA ASN A 61 -8.94 3.32 -8.36
C ASN A 61 -8.92 4.45 -9.42
N PRO A 62 -8.82 5.73 -9.01
CA PRO A 62 -8.82 6.85 -9.95
C PRO A 62 -7.62 6.81 -10.90
N SER A 63 -6.48 6.29 -10.44
CA SER A 63 -5.27 6.16 -11.28
C SER A 63 -5.42 5.16 -12.43
N ARG A 64 -6.39 4.25 -12.36
CA ARG A 64 -6.72 3.29 -13.44
C ARG A 64 -7.88 3.76 -14.32
N TRP A 65 -8.60 4.81 -13.92
CA TRP A 65 -9.82 5.22 -14.63
C TRP A 65 -9.52 5.59 -16.08
N GLY A 66 -10.31 5.05 -17.02
CA GLY A 66 -10.12 5.24 -18.46
C GLY A 66 -8.84 4.60 -19.00
N ARG A 67 -8.23 3.63 -18.29
CA ARG A 67 -6.95 3.01 -18.67
C ARG A 67 -6.93 1.50 -18.44
N LEU A 68 -6.10 0.79 -19.21
CA LEU A 68 -5.92 -0.66 -19.09
C LEU A 68 -5.13 -1.05 -17.82
N ASP A 69 -4.23 -0.19 -17.36
CA ASP A 69 -3.30 -0.46 -16.25
C ASP A 69 -3.18 0.69 -15.23
N ASN A 70 -2.47 0.41 -14.14
CA ASN A 70 -2.04 1.39 -13.15
C ASN A 70 -0.58 1.10 -12.74
N LEU A 71 0.33 1.05 -13.71
CA LEU A 71 1.77 0.95 -13.46
C LEU A 71 2.26 2.25 -12.82
N PHE A 72 1.94 3.40 -13.41
CA PHE A 72 2.18 4.72 -12.84
C PHE A 72 0.84 5.41 -12.59
N GLY A 73 0.65 5.82 -11.34
CA GLY A 73 -0.59 6.42 -10.87
C GLY A 73 -0.52 7.93 -10.77
N LEU A 74 -1.64 8.53 -10.34
CA LEU A 74 -1.72 9.96 -10.08
C LEU A 74 -0.83 10.36 -8.88
N PRO A 75 -0.14 11.50 -8.95
CA PRO A 75 0.86 11.88 -7.95
C PRO A 75 0.25 12.46 -6.67
N THR A 76 -0.96 13.04 -6.73
CA THR A 76 -1.58 13.76 -5.61
C THR A 76 -2.99 13.31 -5.32
N VAL A 77 -3.42 13.54 -4.08
CA VAL A 77 -4.81 13.33 -3.65
C VAL A 77 -5.76 14.23 -4.43
N ASP A 78 -5.40 15.50 -4.67
CA ASP A 78 -6.22 16.41 -5.47
C ASP A 78 -6.47 15.88 -6.88
N SER A 79 -5.44 15.32 -7.54
CA SER A 79 -5.59 14.70 -8.86
C SER A 79 -6.56 13.51 -8.81
N CYS A 80 -6.49 12.72 -7.74
CA CYS A 80 -7.40 11.59 -7.54
C CYS A 80 -8.85 12.03 -7.33
N VAL A 81 -9.07 13.12 -6.59
CA VAL A 81 -10.42 13.67 -6.36
C VAL A 81 -10.95 14.33 -7.62
N ALA A 82 -10.12 15.01 -8.41
CA ALA A 82 -10.50 15.58 -9.70
C ALA A 82 -11.08 14.52 -10.65
N VAL A 83 -10.44 13.35 -10.75
CA VAL A 83 -10.98 12.23 -11.54
C VAL A 83 -12.33 11.75 -11.02
N PHE A 84 -12.52 11.67 -9.69
CA PHE A 84 -13.82 11.32 -9.14
C PHE A 84 -14.88 12.39 -9.40
N ASN A 85 -14.56 13.67 -9.25
CA ASN A 85 -15.48 14.77 -9.55
C ASN A 85 -15.89 14.77 -11.03
N GLN A 86 -14.95 14.47 -11.93
CA GLN A 86 -15.27 14.31 -13.35
C GLN A 86 -16.30 13.19 -13.57
N ILE A 87 -16.09 12.02 -12.96
CA ILE A 87 -17.04 10.89 -13.05
C ILE A 87 -18.41 11.29 -12.50
N LEU A 88 -18.44 12.00 -11.37
CA LEU A 88 -19.69 12.43 -10.72
C LEU A 88 -20.45 13.43 -11.61
N SER A 89 -19.74 14.39 -12.20
CA SER A 89 -20.29 15.38 -13.12
C SER A 89 -20.88 14.71 -14.38
N GLU A 90 -20.17 13.73 -14.96
CA GLU A 90 -20.63 12.95 -16.13
C GLU A 90 -21.96 12.19 -15.86
N ILE A 91 -22.26 11.85 -14.61
CA ILE A 91 -23.50 11.15 -14.22
C ILE A 91 -24.51 12.05 -13.50
N GLY A 92 -24.30 13.38 -13.49
CA GLY A 92 -25.24 14.35 -12.93
C GLY A 92 -25.29 14.41 -11.40
N LEU A 93 -24.22 14.00 -10.71
CA LEU A 93 -24.08 14.08 -9.25
C LEU A 93 -23.22 15.27 -8.83
N PRO A 94 -23.42 15.81 -7.61
CA PRO A 94 -22.60 16.91 -7.13
C PRO A 94 -21.15 16.48 -6.89
N GLU A 95 -20.24 17.43 -7.14
CA GLU A 95 -18.81 17.25 -6.96
C GLU A 95 -18.38 17.35 -5.49
N PHE A 96 -17.31 16.64 -5.13
CA PHE A 96 -16.70 16.78 -3.82
C PHE A 96 -16.04 18.15 -3.66
N THR A 97 -16.19 18.75 -2.48
CA THR A 97 -15.56 20.02 -2.11
C THR A 97 -14.50 19.84 -1.03
N LYS A 98 -13.48 20.70 -1.03
CA LYS A 98 -12.48 20.73 0.04
C LYS A 98 -13.13 21.13 1.36
N CYS A 99 -12.73 20.49 2.44
CA CYS A 99 -12.99 20.95 3.79
C CYS A 99 -12.33 22.32 4.00
N THR A 100 -13.05 23.25 4.59
CA THR A 100 -12.52 24.54 5.02
C THR A 100 -12.63 24.74 6.53
N LYS A 101 -13.59 24.07 7.18
CA LYS A 101 -13.85 24.21 8.62
C LYS A 101 -14.16 22.87 9.28
N LEU A 102 -13.81 22.78 10.56
CA LEU A 102 -14.18 21.67 11.44
C LEU A 102 -15.07 22.21 12.55
N MET A 103 -16.22 21.57 12.75
CA MET A 103 -17.21 21.96 13.75
C MET A 103 -17.44 20.81 14.73
N PRO A 104 -17.67 21.09 16.02
CA PRO A 104 -18.10 20.06 16.96
C PRO A 104 -19.50 19.57 16.59
N GLY A 105 -19.64 18.26 16.38
CA GLY A 105 -20.92 17.58 16.24
C GLY A 105 -21.57 17.30 17.60
N GLN A 106 -22.84 16.92 17.57
CA GLN A 106 -23.55 16.50 18.77
C GLN A 106 -23.01 15.17 19.29
N SER A 107 -22.73 15.09 20.58
CA SER A 107 -22.39 13.85 21.29
C SER A 107 -23.24 13.70 22.54
N LYS A 108 -23.35 12.48 23.05
CA LYS A 108 -24.00 12.22 24.34
C LYS A 108 -23.22 12.91 25.45
N GLU A 109 -23.88 13.18 26.57
CA GLU A 109 -23.40 13.99 27.70
C GLU A 109 -22.05 13.53 28.30
N ASN A 110 -21.62 12.28 28.03
CA ASN A 110 -20.35 11.70 28.49
C ASN A 110 -19.38 11.27 27.36
N GLU A 111 -19.65 11.66 26.11
CA GLU A 111 -18.81 11.33 24.96
C GLU A 111 -18.16 12.59 24.38
N LYS A 112 -16.89 12.48 23.96
CA LYS A 112 -16.22 13.56 23.25
C LYS A 112 -16.96 13.85 21.94
N ALA A 113 -17.30 15.13 21.72
CA ALA A 113 -17.87 15.60 20.48
C ALA A 113 -17.01 15.17 19.29
N HIS A 114 -17.63 14.48 18.33
CA HIS A 114 -16.99 14.14 17.08
C HIS A 114 -16.89 15.40 16.21
N LEU A 115 -15.85 15.51 15.39
CA LEU A 115 -15.74 16.65 14.47
C LEU A 115 -16.49 16.35 13.18
N ILE A 116 -17.27 17.33 12.73
CA ILE A 116 -17.95 17.35 11.43
C ILE A 116 -17.20 18.34 10.54
N ALA A 117 -17.02 17.99 9.28
CA ALA A 117 -16.41 18.85 8.28
C ALA A 117 -17.44 19.29 7.25
N ASP A 118 -17.23 20.46 6.65
CA ASP A 118 -18.06 21.07 5.60
C ASP A 118 -17.73 20.55 4.18
N GLY A 119 -16.81 19.59 4.06
CA GLY A 119 -16.36 19.06 2.78
C GLY A 119 -16.04 17.57 2.83
N ALA A 120 -15.39 17.08 1.78
CA ALA A 120 -15.20 15.66 1.57
C ALA A 120 -14.18 15.02 2.52
N ILE A 121 -14.54 13.83 3.00
CA ILE A 121 -13.80 13.05 3.96
C ILE A 121 -13.20 11.81 3.28
N ILE A 122 -11.89 11.70 3.29
CA ILE A 122 -11.16 10.53 2.82
C ILE A 122 -11.23 9.42 3.86
N LYS A 123 -11.61 8.21 3.41
CA LYS A 123 -11.67 7.01 4.25
C LYS A 123 -10.56 6.03 3.98
N GLU A 124 -10.06 5.92 2.76
CA GLU A 124 -9.00 4.97 2.43
C GLU A 124 -8.12 5.51 1.29
N LEU A 125 -6.80 5.39 1.45
CA LEU A 125 -5.80 5.81 0.47
C LEU A 125 -4.79 4.69 0.25
N HIS A 126 -4.39 4.47 -0.99
CA HIS A 126 -3.34 3.51 -1.33
C HIS A 126 -2.17 4.28 -1.92
N ILE A 127 -0.96 4.01 -1.44
CA ILE A 127 0.26 4.64 -1.93
C ILE A 127 1.11 3.54 -2.57
N THR A 128 1.66 3.81 -3.74
CA THR A 128 2.43 2.84 -4.50
C THR A 128 3.68 3.46 -5.10
N SER A 129 4.79 2.71 -5.07
CA SER A 129 5.99 3.00 -5.86
C SER A 129 6.50 1.72 -6.52
N ASN A 130 7.20 1.87 -7.64
CA ASN A 130 7.78 0.75 -8.36
C ASN A 130 9.32 0.83 -8.28
N ARG A 131 9.96 -0.27 -7.91
CA ARG A 131 11.41 -0.45 -7.99
C ARG A 131 11.75 -1.36 -9.18
N ALA A 132 12.81 -1.03 -9.89
CA ALA A 132 13.41 -1.86 -10.91
C ALA A 132 14.61 -2.59 -10.30
N VAL A 133 14.59 -3.92 -10.30
CA VAL A 133 15.65 -4.76 -9.74
C VAL A 133 16.42 -5.54 -10.80
N GLY A 134 16.05 -5.36 -12.07
CA GLY A 134 16.61 -6.08 -13.21
C GLY A 134 15.94 -7.44 -13.42
N LYS A 135 15.97 -7.89 -14.67
CA LYS A 135 15.34 -9.13 -15.12
C LYS A 135 15.75 -10.34 -14.29
N GLY A 136 14.74 -11.06 -13.80
CA GLY A 136 14.88 -12.32 -13.08
C GLY A 136 15.27 -12.18 -11.61
N ASN A 137 15.41 -10.96 -11.08
CA ASN A 137 15.78 -10.71 -9.69
C ASN A 137 14.57 -10.44 -8.78
N GLU A 138 13.36 -10.33 -9.33
CA GLU A 138 12.18 -9.85 -8.61
C GLU A 138 11.84 -10.74 -7.42
N ASP A 139 11.84 -12.05 -7.62
CA ASP A 139 11.42 -13.02 -6.60
C ASP A 139 12.48 -13.17 -5.50
N ASP A 140 13.76 -13.12 -5.87
CA ASP A 140 14.88 -13.12 -4.93
C ASP A 140 14.86 -11.86 -4.07
N TYR A 141 14.63 -10.70 -4.68
CA TYR A 141 14.48 -9.43 -3.96
C TYR A 141 13.27 -9.45 -3.02
N ILE A 142 12.12 -9.97 -3.46
CA ILE A 142 10.93 -10.13 -2.61
C ILE A 142 11.18 -11.11 -1.46
N SER A 143 11.90 -12.19 -1.72
CA SER A 143 12.30 -13.17 -0.71
C SER A 143 13.24 -12.54 0.32
N ALA A 144 14.20 -11.73 -0.11
CA ALA A 144 15.08 -10.97 0.75
C ALA A 144 14.30 -9.96 1.61
N LEU A 145 13.37 -9.19 1.03
CA LEU A 145 12.48 -8.28 1.78
C LEU A 145 11.68 -9.02 2.85
N SER A 146 11.31 -10.29 2.61
CA SER A 146 10.57 -11.12 3.57
C SER A 146 11.36 -11.52 4.82
N THR A 147 12.64 -11.19 4.89
CA THR A 147 13.46 -11.32 6.10
C THR A 147 13.32 -10.12 7.03
N GLN A 148 12.83 -8.99 6.51
CA GLN A 148 12.83 -7.70 7.20
C GLN A 148 11.48 -7.40 7.87
N PRO A 149 11.45 -7.10 9.18
CA PRO A 149 10.25 -6.58 9.82
C PRO A 149 10.01 -5.12 9.40
N TYR A 150 8.75 -4.77 9.21
CA TYR A 150 8.35 -3.39 8.95
C TYR A 150 7.52 -2.87 10.12
N ARG A 151 8.05 -1.85 10.82
CA ARG A 151 7.46 -1.32 12.07
C ARG A 151 7.22 -2.45 13.08
N ASN A 152 5.96 -2.63 13.48
CA ASN A 152 5.50 -3.66 14.42
C ASN A 152 4.89 -4.88 13.70
N SER A 153 5.04 -4.95 12.38
CA SER A 153 4.47 -6.01 11.54
C SER A 153 5.55 -7.01 11.12
N ILE A 154 5.12 -8.27 11.01
CA ILE A 154 5.93 -9.42 10.62
C ILE A 154 5.73 -9.67 9.13
N PRO A 155 6.81 -9.92 8.36
CA PRO A 155 6.70 -10.29 6.95
C PRO A 155 6.06 -11.66 6.79
N ASN A 156 5.20 -11.80 5.79
CA ASN A 156 4.59 -13.04 5.36
C ASN A 156 4.81 -13.18 3.85
N LEU A 157 5.72 -14.07 3.46
CA LEU A 157 5.97 -14.41 2.06
C LEU A 157 4.89 -15.39 1.60
N HIS A 158 4.21 -15.08 0.50
CA HIS A 158 3.22 -15.98 -0.09
C HIS A 158 3.90 -17.26 -0.59
N ALA A 159 3.15 -18.37 -0.64
CA ALA A 159 3.69 -19.68 -1.03
C ALA A 159 4.30 -19.71 -2.44
N ASN A 160 3.85 -18.84 -3.34
CA ASN A 160 4.39 -18.72 -4.70
C ASN A 160 5.65 -17.83 -4.80
N GLY A 161 6.11 -17.23 -3.70
CA GLY A 161 7.28 -16.35 -3.67
C GLY A 161 7.10 -14.98 -4.37
N LYS A 162 5.93 -14.69 -4.95
CA LYS A 162 5.70 -13.51 -5.79
C LYS A 162 5.25 -12.26 -5.03
N THR A 163 4.88 -12.41 -3.76
CA THR A 163 4.37 -11.34 -2.91
C THR A 163 4.80 -11.55 -1.47
N VAL A 164 5.26 -10.49 -0.84
CA VAL A 164 5.41 -10.40 0.62
C VAL A 164 4.44 -9.33 1.15
N GLU A 165 3.79 -9.63 2.26
CA GLU A 165 2.93 -8.70 2.98
C GLU A 165 3.38 -8.56 4.44
N TRP A 166 3.02 -7.46 5.10
CA TRP A 166 3.37 -7.25 6.51
C TRP A 166 2.12 -7.16 7.37
N LYS A 167 1.97 -8.12 8.28
CA LYS A 167 0.80 -8.26 9.17
C LYS A 167 1.20 -8.18 10.64
N SER A 168 0.26 -7.86 11.51
CA SER A 168 0.46 -8.01 12.95
C SER A 168 0.70 -9.49 13.31
N LYS A 169 1.21 -9.74 14.53
CA LYS A 169 1.38 -11.11 15.07
C LYS A 169 0.11 -11.97 15.00
N LYS A 170 -1.07 -11.33 15.05
CA LYS A 170 -2.38 -11.98 14.97
C LYS A 170 -2.92 -12.09 13.53
N GLY A 171 -2.12 -11.75 12.51
CA GLY A 171 -2.53 -11.79 11.10
C GLY A 171 -3.34 -10.57 10.61
N PHE A 172 -3.67 -9.61 11.49
CA PHE A 172 -4.46 -8.43 11.13
C PHE A 172 -3.63 -7.28 10.59
N ALA A 173 -4.26 -6.44 9.76
CA ALA A 173 -3.69 -5.22 9.16
C ALA A 173 -4.67 -4.03 9.28
N ASN A 174 -5.10 -3.75 10.52
CA ASN A 174 -6.22 -2.81 10.79
C ASN A 174 -5.94 -1.34 10.46
N LEU A 175 -4.67 -0.93 10.55
CA LEU A 175 -4.25 0.45 10.29
C LEU A 175 -3.75 0.62 8.86
N MET A 176 -2.91 -0.31 8.42
CA MET A 176 -2.32 -0.28 7.09
C MET A 176 -1.96 -1.70 6.68
N TYR A 177 -2.05 -1.97 5.38
CA TYR A 177 -1.64 -3.22 4.76
C TYR A 177 -0.51 -2.94 3.76
N PRO A 178 0.76 -3.10 4.18
CA PRO A 178 1.93 -3.01 3.30
C PRO A 178 2.15 -4.33 2.56
N SER A 179 2.51 -4.25 1.28
CA SER A 179 2.88 -5.39 0.45
C SER A 179 3.90 -5.00 -0.60
N ALA A 180 4.80 -5.93 -0.93
CA ALA A 180 5.69 -5.83 -2.07
C ALA A 180 5.49 -7.04 -2.98
N TYR A 181 5.33 -6.83 -4.29
CA TYR A 181 5.02 -7.92 -5.22
C TYR A 181 5.59 -7.74 -6.62
N ASN A 182 5.77 -8.85 -7.32
CA ASN A 182 6.18 -8.90 -8.72
C ASN A 182 5.04 -8.37 -9.61
N LYS A 183 5.25 -7.20 -10.21
CA LYS A 183 4.19 -6.48 -10.92
C LYS A 183 3.84 -7.15 -12.26
N ALA A 184 4.81 -7.72 -12.96
CA ALA A 184 4.55 -8.46 -14.20
C ALA A 184 3.64 -9.67 -13.95
N HIS A 185 3.95 -10.45 -12.91
CA HIS A 185 3.15 -11.60 -12.51
C HIS A 185 1.71 -11.19 -12.12
N GLU A 186 1.55 -10.10 -11.37
CA GLU A 186 0.23 -9.58 -10.99
C GLU A 186 -0.62 -9.18 -12.20
N ILE A 187 -0.04 -8.49 -13.19
CA ILE A 187 -0.75 -8.07 -14.40
C ILE A 187 -1.22 -9.30 -15.20
N VAL A 188 -0.36 -10.31 -15.35
CA VAL A 188 -0.70 -11.57 -16.02
C VAL A 188 -1.89 -12.25 -15.32
N LEU A 189 -1.83 -12.37 -13.99
CA LEU A 189 -2.84 -13.09 -13.22
C LEU A 189 -4.21 -12.39 -13.20
N HIS A 190 -4.23 -11.06 -13.11
CA HIS A 190 -5.48 -10.32 -12.82
C HIS A 190 -6.02 -9.47 -13.97
N SER A 191 -5.17 -9.10 -14.94
CA SER A 191 -5.56 -8.17 -16.02
C SER A 191 -5.51 -8.81 -17.41
N LEU A 192 -4.49 -9.62 -17.71
CA LEU A 192 -4.31 -10.18 -19.06
C LEU A 192 -5.52 -10.98 -19.53
N THR A 193 -6.03 -11.91 -18.71
CA THR A 193 -7.21 -12.72 -19.06
C THR A 193 -8.46 -11.87 -19.24
N LYS A 194 -8.66 -10.84 -18.42
CA LYS A 194 -9.83 -9.95 -18.52
C LYS A 194 -9.81 -9.13 -19.82
N ILE A 195 -8.62 -8.70 -20.22
CA ILE A 195 -8.42 -7.87 -21.42
C ILE A 195 -8.52 -8.74 -22.67
N LYS A 196 -7.92 -9.93 -22.65
CA LYS A 196 -8.10 -10.96 -23.69
C LYS A 196 -9.59 -11.26 -23.93
N ASN A 197 -10.35 -11.48 -22.85
CA ASN A 197 -11.77 -11.82 -22.96
C ASN A 197 -12.64 -10.65 -23.46
N ARG A 198 -12.23 -9.39 -23.21
CA ARG A 198 -13.02 -8.21 -23.61
C ARG A 198 -12.68 -7.69 -25.01
N PHE A 199 -11.40 -7.68 -25.40
CA PHE A 199 -10.93 -7.02 -26.61
C PHE A 199 -10.33 -7.96 -27.66
N SER A 200 -10.13 -9.25 -27.36
CA SER A 200 -9.41 -10.26 -28.15
C SER A 200 -7.87 -10.13 -28.12
N GLU A 201 -7.16 -11.16 -28.61
CA GLU A 201 -5.68 -11.18 -28.64
C GLU A 201 -5.06 -10.32 -29.74
N GLN A 202 -5.83 -9.98 -30.79
CA GLN A 202 -5.34 -9.18 -31.91
C GLN A 202 -5.48 -7.67 -31.67
N SER A 203 -6.07 -7.28 -30.53
CA SER A 203 -6.40 -5.90 -30.23
C SER A 203 -5.19 -5.07 -29.82
N GLN A 204 -5.28 -3.75 -30.03
CA GLN A 204 -4.24 -2.81 -29.59
C GLN A 204 -4.09 -2.81 -28.06
N GLU A 205 -5.19 -2.99 -27.34
CA GLU A 205 -5.23 -3.09 -25.87
C GLU A 205 -4.48 -4.32 -25.35
N TYR A 206 -4.67 -5.48 -26.00
CA TYR A 206 -3.97 -6.70 -25.65
C TYR A 206 -2.47 -6.58 -25.93
N LYS A 207 -2.11 -6.00 -27.08
CA LYS A 207 -0.71 -5.70 -27.43
C LYS A 207 -0.07 -4.78 -26.40
N TYR A 208 -0.72 -3.66 -26.07
CA TYR A 208 -0.24 -2.70 -25.07
C TYR A 208 0.04 -3.36 -23.71
N ILE A 209 -0.87 -4.20 -23.22
CA ILE A 209 -0.67 -4.90 -21.94
C ILE A 209 0.45 -5.93 -22.02
N THR A 210 0.60 -6.59 -23.16
CA THR A 210 1.71 -7.54 -23.39
C THR A 210 3.06 -6.82 -23.43
N ASP A 211 3.12 -5.65 -24.05
CA ASP A 211 4.30 -4.78 -24.05
C ASP A 211 4.62 -4.29 -22.62
N LEU A 212 3.60 -3.94 -21.84
CA LEU A 212 3.74 -3.58 -20.43
C LEU A 212 4.25 -4.72 -19.55
N ILE A 213 3.74 -5.93 -19.75
CA ILE A 213 4.24 -7.12 -19.05
C ILE A 213 5.70 -7.35 -19.40
N SER A 214 6.05 -7.24 -20.69
CA SER A 214 7.42 -7.42 -21.17
C SER A 214 8.37 -6.38 -20.58
N PHE A 215 7.95 -5.11 -20.56
CA PHE A 215 8.66 -4.04 -19.87
C PHE A 215 8.87 -4.34 -18.39
N CYS A 216 7.82 -4.78 -17.68
CA CYS A 216 7.91 -5.10 -16.26
C CYS A 216 8.87 -6.27 -15.98
N LYS A 217 8.90 -7.29 -16.85
CA LYS A 217 9.83 -8.42 -16.74
C LYS A 217 11.27 -8.00 -17.02
N GLU A 218 11.48 -7.17 -18.04
CA GLU A 218 12.83 -6.73 -18.43
C GLU A 218 13.46 -5.84 -17.35
N GLN A 219 12.69 -4.91 -16.80
CA GLN A 219 13.15 -4.04 -15.72
C GLN A 219 13.16 -4.72 -14.34
N GLY A 220 12.55 -5.90 -14.22
CA GLY A 220 12.30 -6.57 -12.96
C GLY A 220 11.51 -5.70 -11.99
N VAL A 221 10.25 -5.40 -12.33
CA VAL A 221 9.46 -4.44 -11.56
C VAL A 221 8.84 -5.07 -10.32
N VAL A 222 9.26 -4.59 -9.15
CA VAL A 222 8.66 -4.90 -7.85
C VAL A 222 7.90 -3.67 -7.35
N ARG A 223 6.61 -3.83 -7.11
CA ARG A 223 5.76 -2.76 -6.58
C ARG A 223 5.70 -2.82 -5.07
N PHE A 224 5.99 -1.70 -4.43
CA PHE A 224 5.71 -1.44 -3.02
C PHE A 224 4.35 -0.74 -2.92
N GLU A 225 3.41 -1.35 -2.21
CA GLU A 225 2.05 -0.84 -2.04
C GLU A 225 1.69 -0.78 -0.55
N GLN A 226 1.10 0.33 -0.11
CA GLN A 226 0.59 0.52 1.23
C GLN A 226 -0.87 0.93 1.17
N LYS A 227 -1.77 0.04 1.59
CA LYS A 227 -3.21 0.34 1.71
C LYS A 227 -3.47 0.93 3.10
N ILE A 228 -3.66 2.24 3.17
CA ILE A 228 -3.90 2.99 4.40
C ILE A 228 -5.38 2.94 4.75
N LYS A 229 -5.70 2.27 5.85
CA LYS A 229 -7.09 1.97 6.26
C LYS A 229 -7.73 3.13 7.02
N PRO A 230 -9.08 3.17 7.10
CA PRO A 230 -9.81 4.27 7.75
C PRO A 230 -9.32 4.62 9.15
N ARG A 231 -9.01 3.61 9.97
CA ARG A 231 -8.52 3.82 11.33
C ARG A 231 -7.20 4.59 11.37
N TYR A 232 -6.27 4.35 10.43
CA TYR A 232 -5.03 5.10 10.36
C TYR A 232 -5.28 6.53 9.91
N ILE A 233 -6.09 6.71 8.86
CA ILE A 233 -6.42 8.05 8.35
C ILE A 233 -7.05 8.92 9.45
N GLN A 234 -8.03 8.38 10.19
CA GLN A 234 -8.68 9.09 11.30
C GLN A 234 -7.70 9.37 12.46
N LYS A 235 -6.91 8.38 12.87
CA LYS A 235 -5.93 8.53 13.95
C LYS A 235 -4.92 9.64 13.67
N HIS A 236 -4.52 9.80 12.40
CA HIS A 236 -3.55 10.79 11.96
C HIS A 236 -4.19 12.06 11.38
N LYS A 237 -5.52 12.24 11.49
CA LYS A 237 -6.27 13.40 10.97
C LYS A 237 -6.03 13.68 9.49
N LEU A 238 -5.83 12.62 8.70
CA LEU A 238 -5.60 12.67 7.25
C LEU A 238 -6.89 12.60 6.42
N ASN A 239 -8.04 12.64 7.10
CA ASN A 239 -9.34 12.40 6.50
C ASN A 239 -9.98 13.66 5.92
N TYR A 240 -9.54 14.87 6.26
CA TYR A 240 -10.19 16.11 5.84
C TYR A 240 -9.53 16.66 4.59
N TRP A 241 -10.04 16.30 3.40
CA TRP A 241 -9.44 16.76 2.15
C TRP A 241 -9.46 18.29 2.07
N GLY A 242 -8.31 18.92 1.85
CA GLY A 242 -8.16 20.38 1.87
C GLY A 242 -7.56 20.96 3.16
N LEU A 243 -7.71 20.27 4.30
CA LEU A 243 -7.11 20.66 5.59
C LEU A 243 -6.00 19.71 6.06
N SER A 244 -6.03 18.46 5.62
CA SER A 244 -5.05 17.45 6.00
C SER A 244 -3.69 17.65 5.32
N ASP A 245 -2.61 17.56 6.10
CA ASP A 245 -1.24 17.52 5.57
C ASP A 245 -0.84 16.09 5.19
N TYR A 246 -0.72 15.84 3.88
CA TYR A 246 -0.33 14.54 3.34
C TYR A 246 1.19 14.32 3.32
N SER A 247 2.02 15.29 3.71
CA SER A 247 3.49 15.14 3.73
C SER A 247 3.96 13.96 4.59
N VAL A 248 3.22 13.68 5.67
CA VAL A 248 3.43 12.54 6.58
C VAL A 248 3.40 11.20 5.85
N LEU A 249 2.61 11.11 4.76
CA LEU A 249 2.51 9.91 3.94
C LEU A 249 3.78 9.66 3.11
N HIS A 250 4.48 10.71 2.67
CA HIS A 250 5.77 10.57 1.99
C HIS A 250 6.81 9.95 2.92
N LYS A 251 6.91 10.44 4.16
CA LYS A 251 7.81 9.85 5.16
C LYS A 251 7.46 8.39 5.45
N LEU A 252 6.18 8.10 5.66
CA LEU A 252 5.68 6.73 5.89
C LEU A 252 6.07 5.77 4.75
N HIS A 253 5.97 6.25 3.51
CA HIS A 253 6.28 5.47 2.33
C HIS A 253 7.78 5.32 2.11
N SER A 254 8.56 6.39 2.31
CA SER A 254 10.03 6.35 2.26
C SER A 254 10.60 5.33 3.25
N ASP A 255 10.10 5.31 4.49
CA ASP A 255 10.48 4.32 5.51
C ASP A 255 10.22 2.86 5.05
N PHE A 256 9.22 2.66 4.19
CA PHE A 256 8.87 1.35 3.65
C PHE A 256 9.73 0.96 2.46
N LEU A 257 10.07 1.93 1.60
CA LEU A 257 11.00 1.72 0.50
C LEU A 257 12.41 1.42 1.01
N ASP A 258 12.82 2.04 2.11
CA ASP A 258 14.14 1.85 2.74
C ASP A 258 14.30 0.50 3.48
N LEU A 259 13.35 -0.42 3.35
CA LEU A 259 13.52 -1.79 3.82
C LEU A 259 14.68 -2.50 3.12
N ASP A 260 14.95 -2.16 1.86
CA ASP A 260 16.03 -2.75 1.08
C ASP A 260 17.42 -2.29 1.52
N LYS A 261 17.56 -1.04 1.97
CA LYS A 261 18.80 -0.52 2.56
C LYS A 261 19.26 -1.30 3.79
N LYS A 262 18.34 -1.99 4.47
CA LYS A 262 18.63 -2.85 5.64
C LYS A 262 19.05 -4.26 5.25
N LEU A 263 18.95 -4.65 3.98
CA LEU A 263 19.37 -5.97 3.49
C LEU A 263 20.90 -6.10 3.35
N SER A 264 21.67 -5.14 3.86
CA SER A 264 23.10 -4.98 3.59
C SER A 264 24.03 -6.03 4.20
N VAL A 265 23.51 -7.00 4.97
CA VAL A 265 24.30 -8.14 5.45
C VAL A 265 24.23 -9.25 4.40
N ASN A 266 25.14 -9.18 3.43
CA ASN A 266 25.23 -10.11 2.30
C ASN A 266 25.75 -11.51 2.68
N ALA A 267 26.38 -11.66 3.85
CA ALA A 267 26.85 -12.92 4.40
C ALA A 267 26.68 -12.92 5.92
N MET A 268 26.09 -13.99 6.47
CA MET A 268 25.99 -14.22 7.91
C MET A 268 27.34 -14.74 8.47
N ASP A 269 28.42 -13.99 8.21
CA ASP A 269 29.74 -14.26 8.76
C ASP A 269 30.01 -13.31 9.94
N PHE A 270 30.70 -13.80 10.97
CA PHE A 270 30.97 -13.06 12.20
C PHE A 270 31.69 -11.74 11.92
N GLU A 271 32.72 -11.79 11.08
CA GLU A 271 33.53 -10.63 10.68
C GLU A 271 32.66 -9.63 9.91
N THR A 272 31.86 -10.13 8.98
CA THR A 272 30.96 -9.28 8.18
C THR A 272 29.91 -8.58 9.05
N ILE A 273 29.31 -9.27 10.02
CA ILE A 273 28.31 -8.67 10.93
C ILE A 273 28.96 -7.65 11.86
N SER A 274 30.13 -7.97 12.43
CA SER A 274 30.83 -7.07 13.35
C SER A 274 31.30 -5.80 12.65
N ASP A 275 31.94 -5.93 11.48
CA ASP A 275 32.42 -4.80 10.68
C ASP A 275 31.26 -3.94 10.19
N HIS A 276 30.13 -4.55 9.82
CA HIS A 276 28.94 -3.82 9.42
C HIS A 276 28.32 -3.03 10.58
N LEU A 277 28.32 -3.56 11.80
CA LEU A 277 27.84 -2.84 12.99
C LEU A 277 28.68 -1.59 13.31
N VAL A 278 30.00 -1.69 13.14
CA VAL A 278 30.93 -0.58 13.37
C VAL A 278 30.84 0.45 12.23
N SER A 279 30.97 0.01 10.98
CA SER A 279 30.93 0.90 9.80
C SER A 279 29.60 1.64 9.64
N SER A 280 28.48 1.03 10.06
CA SER A 280 27.16 1.67 10.08
C SER A 280 26.92 2.58 11.28
N GLY A 281 27.91 2.77 12.16
CA GLY A 281 27.79 3.59 13.37
C GLY A 281 26.75 3.08 14.37
N VAL A 282 26.40 1.79 14.32
CA VAL A 282 25.41 1.19 15.24
C VAL A 282 25.98 1.00 16.63
N VAL A 283 27.29 0.74 16.71
CA VAL A 283 28.07 0.60 17.94
C VAL A 283 29.42 1.29 17.78
N GLU A 284 29.94 1.82 18.89
CA GLU A 284 31.18 2.61 18.90
C GLU A 284 32.44 1.76 19.10
N THR A 285 32.30 0.54 19.62
CA THR A 285 33.45 -0.32 19.98
C THR A 285 33.36 -1.70 19.33
N THR A 286 34.52 -2.23 18.96
CA THR A 286 34.69 -3.60 18.45
C THR A 286 34.15 -4.64 19.43
N ARG A 287 34.33 -4.43 20.74
CA ARG A 287 33.76 -5.32 21.77
C ARG A 287 32.24 -5.39 21.71
N ALA A 288 31.56 -4.24 21.56
CA ALA A 288 30.11 -4.19 21.46
C ALA A 288 29.61 -4.80 20.14
N ALA A 289 30.35 -4.62 19.05
CA ALA A 289 30.10 -5.24 17.76
C ALA A 289 30.20 -6.76 17.83
N ASN A 290 31.32 -7.29 18.30
CA ASN A 290 31.58 -8.73 18.48
C ASN A 290 30.53 -9.39 19.38
N THR A 291 30.18 -8.76 20.50
CA THR A 291 29.13 -9.27 21.38
C THR A 291 27.79 -9.35 20.65
N THR A 292 27.43 -8.30 19.90
CA THR A 292 26.16 -8.25 19.15
C THR A 292 26.15 -9.26 18.00
N ALA A 293 27.26 -9.43 17.29
CA ALA A 293 27.43 -10.43 16.24
C ALA A 293 27.27 -11.87 16.78
N MET A 294 27.76 -12.13 17.99
CA MET A 294 27.59 -13.45 18.63
C MET A 294 26.11 -13.80 18.87
N TYR A 295 25.25 -12.83 19.21
CA TYR A 295 23.80 -13.09 19.31
C TYR A 295 23.19 -13.49 17.95
N ALA A 296 23.65 -12.90 16.85
CA ALA A 296 23.20 -13.27 15.51
C ALA A 296 23.66 -14.68 15.12
N ILE A 297 24.89 -15.07 15.46
CA ILE A 297 25.41 -16.42 15.21
C ILE A 297 24.69 -17.48 16.04
N GLN A 298 24.49 -17.22 17.34
CA GLN A 298 23.71 -18.11 18.20
C GLN A 298 22.29 -18.30 17.65
N TRP A 299 21.64 -17.21 17.23
CA TRP A 299 20.34 -17.29 16.55
C TRP A 299 20.41 -18.11 15.26
N PHE A 300 21.46 -17.92 14.46
CA PHE A 300 21.68 -18.65 13.21
C PHE A 300 21.79 -20.16 13.44
N HIS A 301 22.50 -20.58 14.49
CA HIS A 301 22.59 -21.98 14.94
C HIS A 301 21.35 -22.49 15.69
N GLY A 302 20.25 -21.72 15.73
CA GLY A 302 18.97 -22.16 16.28
C GLY A 302 18.77 -21.88 17.77
N HIS A 303 19.65 -21.10 18.41
CA HIS A 303 19.47 -20.71 19.81
C HIS A 303 18.24 -19.82 20.00
N ILE A 304 17.45 -20.10 21.04
CA ILE A 304 16.25 -19.34 21.39
C ILE A 304 16.57 -18.37 22.53
N PHE A 305 16.27 -17.09 22.32
CA PHE A 305 16.52 -16.05 23.32
C PHE A 305 15.27 -15.73 24.15
N ASP A 306 15.51 -15.42 25.43
CA ASP A 306 14.50 -14.81 26.30
C ASP A 306 14.45 -13.29 26.07
N PHE A 307 13.39 -12.84 25.38
CA PHE A 307 13.19 -11.43 25.03
C PHE A 307 12.79 -10.54 26.21
N ASN A 308 12.59 -11.07 27.41
CA ASN A 308 12.39 -10.27 28.61
C ASN A 308 13.71 -9.70 29.17
N LYS A 309 14.86 -10.28 28.79
CA LYS A 309 16.18 -9.79 29.23
C LYS A 309 16.56 -8.50 28.50
N LYS A 310 16.91 -7.45 29.25
CA LYS A 310 17.38 -6.16 28.70
C LYS A 310 18.53 -6.31 27.71
N ALA A 311 19.50 -7.19 27.97
CA ALA A 311 20.62 -7.44 27.07
C ALA A 311 20.16 -7.94 25.68
N VAL A 312 19.25 -8.92 25.65
CA VAL A 312 18.65 -9.45 24.42
C VAL A 312 17.91 -8.35 23.66
N GLN A 313 17.14 -7.51 24.36
CA GLN A 313 16.42 -6.39 23.74
C GLN A 313 17.39 -5.38 23.10
N THR A 314 18.49 -5.03 23.78
CA THR A 314 19.52 -4.13 23.28
C THR A 314 20.22 -4.69 22.04
N HIS A 315 20.69 -5.94 22.09
CA HIS A 315 21.38 -6.56 20.95
C HIS A 315 20.43 -6.78 19.77
N ARG A 316 19.18 -7.19 20.02
CA ARG A 316 18.14 -7.24 18.99
C ARG A 316 17.92 -5.88 18.34
N ALA A 317 17.83 -4.80 19.12
CA ALA A 317 17.63 -3.46 18.58
C ALA A 317 18.79 -3.02 17.68
N ARG A 318 20.04 -3.36 18.04
CA ARG A 318 21.23 -3.13 17.21
C ARG A 318 21.21 -3.96 15.93
N LEU A 319 20.95 -5.27 16.04
CA LEU A 319 20.87 -6.19 14.90
C LEU A 319 19.77 -5.78 13.91
N ARG A 320 18.62 -5.27 14.38
CA ARG A 320 17.55 -4.77 13.50
C ARG A 320 17.96 -3.56 12.67
N LYS A 321 18.99 -2.80 13.06
CA LYS A 321 19.53 -1.70 12.25
C LYS A 321 20.30 -2.19 11.03
N ILE A 322 20.85 -3.40 11.09
CA ILE A 322 21.58 -4.06 10.00
C ILE A 322 20.76 -5.22 9.39
N GLY A 323 19.45 -5.25 9.63
CA GLY A 323 18.53 -6.20 9.01
C GLY A 323 18.46 -7.60 9.62
N ILE A 324 19.01 -7.85 10.80
CA ILE A 324 18.88 -9.14 11.49
C ILE A 324 17.84 -9.01 12.62
N ASP A 325 16.76 -9.81 12.59
CA ASP A 325 15.79 -9.90 13.69
C ASP A 325 15.80 -11.29 14.33
N ILE A 326 16.58 -11.43 15.40
CA ILE A 326 16.73 -12.67 16.17
C ILE A 326 15.44 -13.15 16.88
N ALA A 327 14.35 -12.37 16.84
CA ALA A 327 13.04 -12.79 17.33
C ALA A 327 12.22 -13.60 16.30
N GLN A 328 12.64 -13.59 15.03
CA GLN A 328 12.04 -14.44 14.01
C GLN A 328 12.65 -15.85 14.09
N LYS A 329 11.93 -16.86 13.57
CA LYS A 329 12.55 -18.17 13.36
C LYS A 329 13.67 -18.02 12.33
N CYS A 330 14.87 -18.50 12.67
CA CYS A 330 15.97 -18.57 11.71
C CYS A 330 15.52 -19.46 10.54
N ASN A 331 15.47 -18.90 9.34
CA ASN A 331 15.18 -19.66 8.14
C ASN A 331 16.46 -19.72 7.30
N VAL A 332 17.27 -20.74 7.55
CA VAL A 332 18.60 -20.92 6.93
C VAL A 332 18.49 -21.00 5.40
N SER A 333 17.34 -21.37 4.81
CA SER A 333 17.16 -21.32 3.35
C SER A 333 16.96 -19.91 2.80
N LYS A 334 16.53 -18.95 3.62
CA LYS A 334 16.50 -17.51 3.28
C LYS A 334 17.84 -16.81 3.45
N PHE A 335 18.75 -17.44 4.21
CA PHE A 335 20.08 -16.91 4.53
C PHE A 335 21.20 -17.77 3.95
N SER A 336 20.90 -18.82 3.19
CA SER A 336 21.91 -19.65 2.55
C SER A 336 22.62 -18.79 1.51
N PRO A 337 23.91 -18.46 1.70
CA PRO A 337 24.71 -18.17 0.54
C PRO A 337 24.71 -19.47 -0.23
N VAL A 338 24.16 -19.46 -1.45
CA VAL A 338 24.52 -20.48 -2.42
C VAL A 338 26.03 -20.37 -2.55
N ILE A 339 26.76 -21.22 -1.82
CA ILE A 339 28.20 -21.41 -1.98
C ILE A 339 28.36 -22.14 -3.31
N VAL A 340 28.24 -21.39 -4.40
CA VAL A 340 28.96 -21.56 -5.65
C VAL A 340 29.04 -20.17 -6.29
N LYS A 341 30.15 -19.47 -6.03
CA LYS A 341 30.78 -18.48 -6.92
C LYS A 341 29.82 -17.58 -7.73
N GLN A 342 29.14 -16.64 -7.07
CA GLN A 342 28.85 -15.26 -7.54
C GLN A 342 27.74 -14.68 -6.68
N THR A 343 28.10 -13.88 -5.69
CA THR A 343 27.15 -12.99 -5.01
C THR A 343 26.68 -11.97 -6.05
N ARG A 344 25.52 -12.21 -6.70
CA ARG A 344 24.95 -11.25 -7.67
C ARG A 344 24.35 -10.09 -6.88
N GLU A 345 25.00 -8.93 -6.92
CA GLU A 345 24.44 -7.71 -6.36
C GLU A 345 23.20 -7.27 -7.16
N ILE A 346 22.04 -7.22 -6.50
CA ILE A 346 20.81 -6.71 -7.09
C ILE A 346 20.82 -5.19 -6.97
N LYS A 347 21.04 -4.50 -8.10
CA LYS A 347 21.00 -3.02 -8.16
C LYS A 347 19.56 -2.54 -8.24
N VAL A 348 19.05 -2.01 -7.13
CA VAL A 348 17.71 -1.43 -7.05
C VAL A 348 17.72 0.01 -7.57
N LYS A 349 16.81 0.33 -8.50
CA LYS A 349 16.60 1.68 -9.02
C LYS A 349 15.12 2.06 -8.99
N GLU A 350 14.84 3.35 -9.09
CA GLU A 350 13.47 3.81 -9.37
C GLU A 350 13.06 3.40 -10.78
N CYS A 351 11.85 2.88 -10.94
CA CYS A 351 11.34 2.47 -12.24
C CYS A 351 10.85 3.69 -13.04
N VAL A 352 11.42 3.91 -14.22
CA VAL A 352 11.07 5.03 -15.10
C VAL A 352 10.06 4.55 -16.13
N ALA A 353 9.00 5.33 -16.36
CA ALA A 353 7.99 4.99 -17.37
C ALA A 353 8.60 5.03 -18.79
N PRO A 354 8.32 4.02 -19.64
CA PRO A 354 8.79 4.05 -21.03
C PRO A 354 8.05 5.13 -21.83
N SER A 355 8.65 5.59 -22.92
CA SER A 355 8.12 6.72 -23.73
C SER A 355 6.73 6.49 -24.29
N TRP A 356 6.39 5.24 -24.62
CA TRP A 356 5.08 4.85 -25.13
C TRP A 356 4.01 4.69 -24.04
N TYR A 357 4.37 4.79 -22.75
CA TYR A 357 3.43 4.57 -21.65
C TYR A 357 2.37 5.66 -21.55
N VAL A 358 1.10 5.27 -21.60
CA VAL A 358 -0.03 6.21 -21.49
C VAL A 358 -0.21 6.60 -20.03
N ARG A 359 0.23 7.80 -19.64
CA ARG A 359 0.10 8.31 -18.26
C ARG A 359 -1.34 8.68 -17.89
N PRO A 360 -1.71 8.68 -16.60
CA PRO A 360 -3.02 9.14 -16.18
C PRO A 360 -3.14 10.65 -16.40
N SER A 361 -4.23 11.08 -17.04
CA SER A 361 -4.61 12.49 -17.12
C SER A 361 -5.76 12.76 -16.14
N HIS A 362 -5.66 13.88 -15.42
CA HIS A 362 -6.71 14.42 -14.56
C HIS A 362 -7.16 15.82 -15.01
N LEU A 363 -6.53 16.35 -16.07
CA LEU A 363 -6.86 17.63 -16.68
C LEU A 363 -7.51 17.33 -18.03
N ARG A 364 -8.72 17.83 -18.26
CA ARG A 364 -9.22 18.04 -19.63
C ARG A 364 -8.96 19.49 -20.00
N VAL A 365 -8.50 19.69 -21.23
CA VAL A 365 -8.63 21.00 -21.89
C VAL A 365 -10.13 21.24 -22.05
N ALA A 366 -10.61 22.37 -21.53
CA ALA A 366 -12.00 22.79 -21.64
C ALA A 366 -12.40 23.00 -23.10
#